data_AF-A0A8H5DBY1-F1
#
_entry.id   AF-A0A8H5DBY1-F1
#
_cell.length_a   1.000
_cell.length_b   1.000
_cell.length_c   1.000
_cell.angle_alpha   90.00
_cell.angle_beta   90.00
_cell.angle_gamma   90.00
#
_symmetry.space_group_name_H-M   'P 1'
#
loop_
_entity.id
_entity.type
_entity.pdbx_description
1 polymer ?
#
loop_
_entity_poly.entity_id
_entity_poly.type
_entity_poly.pdbx_seq_one_letter_code
_entity_poly.pdbx_strand_id
1 'polypeptide(L)'
;MAAITPILTPALLAAIRKQPNLPPNTWYFIAATTLSALNRPAELPKVFRCAIEGNSDAFEEGTPSQDEQLHISKRLREALLKASAVGGLPKTINALFALKTATPERLLDESGADESSSRYRDIYDTPPSQVLERGQNFFNSIYGKISRRIMGQMDRSGAPDLGLLARLTYGYVLSNTDVLTPAETSFVLIASLIPQDVSDSYCSPLGYS
;
A
#
# COMPACT_ATOMS: atom_id res chain seq x y z
N MET A 1 -9.21 -9.41 -26.69
CA MET A 1 -8.29 -9.26 -25.54
C MET A 1 -7.90 -10.65 -25.08
N ALA A 2 -6.61 -11.00 -25.06
CA ALA A 2 -6.19 -12.31 -24.57
C ALA A 2 -6.59 -12.46 -23.09
N ALA A 3 -7.23 -13.56 -22.74
CA ALA A 3 -7.57 -13.85 -21.35
C ALA A 3 -6.27 -13.96 -20.54
N ILE A 4 -6.11 -13.08 -19.56
CA ILE A 4 -4.96 -13.06 -18.69
C ILE A 4 -5.02 -14.32 -17.80
N THR A 5 -4.02 -15.21 -17.92
CA THR A 5 -3.97 -16.45 -17.14
C THR A 5 -4.00 -16.15 -15.64
N PRO A 6 -4.89 -16.80 -14.87
CA PRO A 6 -4.97 -16.59 -13.44
C PRO A 6 -3.69 -17.07 -12.76
N ILE A 7 -3.12 -16.22 -11.91
CA ILE A 7 -1.85 -16.52 -11.20
C ILE A 7 -2.13 -17.05 -9.80
N LEU A 8 -3.19 -16.57 -9.14
CA LEU A 8 -3.52 -17.01 -7.80
C LEU A 8 -4.24 -18.36 -7.81
N THR A 9 -3.61 -19.33 -7.16
CA THR A 9 -4.21 -20.61 -6.79
C THR A 9 -4.48 -20.64 -5.27
N PRO A 10 -5.42 -21.46 -4.79
CA PRO A 10 -5.64 -21.64 -3.35
C PRO A 10 -4.36 -22.07 -2.61
N ALA A 11 -3.56 -22.94 -3.22
CA ALA A 11 -2.27 -23.39 -2.67
C ALA A 11 -1.26 -22.24 -2.53
N LEU A 12 -1.17 -21.36 -3.53
CA LEU A 12 -0.29 -20.19 -3.45
C LEU A 12 -0.75 -19.21 -2.37
N LEU A 13 -2.05 -18.94 -2.25
CA LEU A 13 -2.60 -18.09 -1.19
C LEU A 13 -2.34 -18.67 0.21
N ALA A 14 -2.51 -19.98 0.37
CA ALA A 14 -2.19 -20.68 1.60
C ALA A 14 -0.69 -20.59 1.94
N ALA A 15 0.19 -20.72 0.95
CA ALA A 15 1.64 -20.58 1.14
C ALA A 15 2.02 -19.15 1.57
N ILE A 16 1.47 -18.12 0.90
CA ILE A 16 1.71 -16.71 1.25
C ILE A 16 1.24 -16.40 2.68
N ARG A 17 0.05 -16.89 3.07
CA ARG A 17 -0.50 -16.71 4.43
C ARG A 17 0.37 -17.37 5.51
N LYS A 18 0.96 -18.53 5.20
CA LYS A 18 1.81 -19.31 6.11
C LYS A 18 3.30 -18.94 6.03
N GLN A 19 3.64 -17.86 5.33
CA GLN A 19 5.03 -17.46 5.15
C GLN A 19 5.70 -17.21 6.52
N PRO A 20 6.83 -17.89 6.83
CA PRO A 20 7.49 -17.73 8.11
C PRO A 20 7.91 -16.29 8.36
N ASN A 21 7.78 -15.84 9.61
CA ASN A 21 8.14 -14.49 10.09
C ASN A 21 7.37 -13.33 9.46
N LEU A 22 6.34 -13.61 8.64
CA LEU A 22 5.44 -12.57 8.18
C LEU A 22 4.50 -12.19 9.33
N PRO A 23 4.39 -10.90 9.72
CA PRO A 23 3.51 -10.52 10.80
C PRO A 23 2.05 -10.91 10.49
N PRO A 24 1.29 -11.36 11.51
CA PRO A 24 -0.12 -11.71 11.33
C PRO A 24 -0.90 -10.59 10.67
N ASN A 25 -1.91 -10.93 9.88
CA ASN A 25 -2.81 -9.95 9.23
C ASN A 25 -2.10 -8.92 8.34
N THR A 26 -0.97 -9.30 7.72
CA THR A 26 -0.27 -8.47 6.72
C THR A 26 -0.25 -9.04 5.31
N TRP A 27 -0.35 -10.36 5.19
CA TRP A 27 -0.21 -11.08 3.93
C TRP A 27 -1.15 -10.59 2.82
N TYR A 28 -2.41 -10.28 3.16
CA TYR A 28 -3.45 -9.98 2.18
C TYR A 28 -3.20 -8.64 1.48
N PHE A 29 -2.77 -7.61 2.20
CA PHE A 29 -2.53 -6.31 1.58
C PHE A 29 -1.19 -6.29 0.86
N ILE A 30 -0.18 -7.03 1.34
CA ILE A 30 1.07 -7.25 0.62
C ILE A 30 0.79 -7.90 -0.74
N ALA A 31 0.03 -8.99 -0.76
CA ALA A 31 -0.36 -9.68 -1.99
C ALA A 31 -1.15 -8.76 -2.94
N ALA A 32 -2.12 -8.00 -2.41
CA ALA A 32 -2.92 -7.07 -3.22
C ALA A 32 -2.06 -5.95 -3.84
N THR A 33 -1.10 -5.39 -3.09
CA THR A 33 -0.22 -4.33 -3.61
C THR A 33 0.74 -4.86 -4.67
N THR A 34 1.27 -6.07 -4.49
CA THR A 34 2.08 -6.77 -5.50
C THR A 34 1.30 -6.99 -6.79
N LEU A 35 0.06 -7.48 -6.69
CA LEU A 35 -0.81 -7.71 -7.85
C LEU A 35 -1.20 -6.40 -8.55
N SER A 36 -1.44 -5.34 -7.78
CA SER A 36 -1.67 -3.99 -8.32
C SER A 36 -0.46 -3.53 -9.12
N ALA A 37 0.76 -3.64 -8.57
CA ALA A 37 2.00 -3.27 -9.24
C ALA A 37 2.24 -4.06 -10.54
N LEU A 38 1.90 -5.35 -10.54
CA LEU A 38 1.93 -6.26 -11.71
C LEU A 38 0.79 -6.03 -12.72
N ASN A 39 -0.08 -5.03 -12.48
CA ASN A 39 -1.26 -4.75 -13.30
C ASN A 39 -2.21 -5.96 -13.43
N ARG A 40 -2.47 -6.64 -12.30
CA ARG A 40 -3.38 -7.79 -12.18
C ARG A 40 -4.57 -7.50 -11.24
N PRO A 41 -5.34 -6.42 -11.47
CA PRO A 41 -6.44 -6.02 -10.57
C PRO A 41 -7.55 -7.09 -10.45
N ALA A 42 -7.76 -7.91 -11.50
CA ALA A 42 -8.78 -8.97 -11.51
C ALA A 42 -8.55 -10.09 -10.46
N GLU A 43 -7.34 -10.18 -9.89
CA GLU A 43 -7.00 -11.18 -8.87
C GLU A 43 -7.34 -10.71 -7.44
N LEU A 44 -7.53 -9.40 -7.21
CA LEU A 44 -7.79 -8.83 -5.89
C LEU A 44 -9.05 -9.37 -5.21
N PRO A 45 -10.18 -9.58 -5.91
CA PRO A 45 -11.36 -10.25 -5.36
C PRO A 45 -11.07 -11.59 -4.67
N LYS A 46 -10.10 -12.37 -5.18
CA LYS A 46 -9.76 -13.68 -4.59
C LYS A 46 -8.97 -13.51 -3.30
N VAL A 47 -8.01 -12.57 -3.28
CA VAL A 47 -7.24 -12.24 -2.07
C VAL A 47 -8.17 -11.75 -0.97
N PHE A 48 -9.09 -10.83 -1.30
CA PHE A 48 -10.04 -10.27 -0.34
C PHE A 48 -10.92 -11.34 0.28
N ARG A 49 -11.59 -12.17 -0.54
CA ARG A 49 -12.45 -13.26 -0.04
C ARG A 49 -11.70 -14.22 0.86
N CYS A 50 -10.50 -14.65 0.43
CA CYS A 50 -9.64 -15.52 1.25
C CYS A 50 -9.27 -14.88 2.61
N ALA A 51 -9.13 -13.56 2.67
CA ALA A 51 -8.85 -12.85 3.91
C ALA A 51 -10.08 -12.75 4.83
N ILE A 52 -11.29 -12.51 4.29
CA ILE A 52 -12.50 -12.30 5.10
C ILE A 52 -13.29 -13.58 5.43
N GLU A 53 -13.11 -14.66 4.67
CA GLU A 53 -13.84 -15.93 4.88
C GLU A 53 -13.14 -16.86 5.87
N GLY A 54 -11.84 -16.65 6.13
CA GLY A 54 -11.03 -17.56 6.96
C GLY A 54 -10.61 -18.82 6.20
N ASN A 55 -9.99 -19.78 6.90
CA ASN A 55 -9.58 -21.05 6.29
C ASN A 55 -10.63 -22.12 6.64
N SER A 56 -11.37 -22.64 5.65
CA SER A 56 -12.32 -23.73 5.89
C SER A 56 -11.65 -25.03 6.35
N ASP A 57 -10.35 -25.19 6.10
CA ASP A 57 -9.65 -26.47 6.17
C ASP A 57 -8.70 -26.61 7.37
N ALA A 58 -8.66 -25.63 8.27
CA ALA A 58 -7.83 -25.68 9.48
C ALA A 58 -8.72 -25.50 10.73
N PHE A 59 -8.71 -26.52 11.60
CA PHE A 59 -9.50 -26.64 12.84
C PHE A 59 -9.27 -25.55 13.90
N GLU A 60 -8.58 -24.44 13.62
CA GLU A 60 -8.14 -23.46 14.64
C GLU A 60 -8.42 -21.97 14.32
N GLU A 61 -8.64 -21.57 13.06
CA GLU A 61 -8.97 -20.17 12.73
C GLU A 61 -10.37 -20.09 12.11
N GLY A 62 -11.37 -19.81 12.96
CA GLY A 62 -12.73 -19.56 12.51
C GLY A 62 -12.83 -18.36 11.56
N THR A 63 -13.98 -18.23 10.89
CA THR A 63 -14.27 -17.06 10.05
C THR A 63 -14.10 -15.77 10.86
N PRO A 64 -13.34 -14.77 10.36
CA PRO A 64 -13.14 -13.50 11.04
C PRO A 64 -14.47 -12.85 11.43
N SER A 65 -14.51 -12.24 12.61
CA SER A 65 -15.63 -11.44 13.08
C SER A 65 -15.93 -10.29 12.10
N GLN A 66 -17.14 -9.72 12.17
CA GLN A 66 -17.51 -8.61 11.29
C GLN A 66 -16.56 -7.41 11.43
N ASP A 67 -16.12 -7.10 12.64
CA ASP A 67 -15.17 -6.01 12.91
C ASP A 67 -13.79 -6.29 12.30
N GLU A 68 -13.33 -7.54 12.33
CA GLU A 68 -12.09 -7.95 11.66
C GLU A 68 -12.21 -7.88 10.15
N GLN A 69 -13.35 -8.29 9.58
CA GLN A 69 -13.61 -8.16 8.13
C GLN A 69 -13.60 -6.68 7.70
N LEU A 70 -14.20 -5.79 8.50
CA LEU A 70 -14.16 -4.35 8.31
C LEU A 70 -12.73 -3.82 8.35
N HIS A 71 -11.96 -4.26 9.34
CA HIS A 71 -10.55 -3.89 9.50
C HIS A 71 -9.71 -4.34 8.29
N ILE A 72 -9.88 -5.57 7.83
CA ILE A 72 -9.23 -6.11 6.61
C ILE A 72 -9.58 -5.28 5.38
N SER A 73 -10.87 -4.97 5.18
CA SER A 73 -11.35 -4.14 4.07
C SER A 73 -10.70 -2.75 4.08
N LYS A 74 -10.68 -2.07 5.23
CA LYS A 74 -10.04 -0.76 5.40
C LYS A 74 -8.55 -0.81 5.10
N ARG A 75 -7.83 -1.82 5.62
CA ARG A 75 -6.39 -1.99 5.42
C ARG A 75 -6.01 -2.29 3.97
N LEU A 76 -6.82 -3.07 3.25
CA LEU A 76 -6.61 -3.31 1.81
C LEU A 76 -6.75 -2.03 1.00
N ARG A 77 -7.81 -1.26 1.24
CA ARG A 77 -8.03 0.02 0.55
C ARG A 77 -6.90 1.01 0.85
N GLU A 78 -6.51 1.12 2.11
CA GLU A 78 -5.38 1.96 2.53
C GLU A 78 -4.06 1.56 1.87
N ALA A 79 -3.75 0.27 1.83
CA ALA A 79 -2.54 -0.24 1.19
C ALA A 79 -2.49 0.11 -0.30
N LEU A 80 -3.60 -0.05 -1.02
CA LEU A 80 -3.68 0.29 -2.45
C LEU A 80 -3.56 1.80 -2.69
N LEU A 81 -4.13 2.64 -1.81
CA LEU A 81 -3.96 4.09 -1.85
C LEU A 81 -2.50 4.48 -1.63
N LYS A 82 -1.83 3.91 -0.62
CA LYS A 82 -0.40 4.16 -0.37
C LYS A 82 0.49 3.66 -1.49
N ALA A 83 0.17 2.52 -2.11
CA ALA A 83 0.91 1.98 -3.26
C ALA A 83 0.92 2.93 -4.46
N SER A 84 -0.05 3.86 -4.57
CA SER A 84 -0.07 4.85 -5.65
C SER A 84 1.17 5.75 -5.66
N ALA A 85 1.84 5.93 -4.51
CA ALA A 85 3.07 6.71 -4.39
C ALA A 85 4.21 6.19 -5.28
N VAL A 86 4.23 4.88 -5.56
CA VAL A 86 5.29 4.21 -6.34
C VAL A 86 4.78 3.40 -7.52
N GLY A 87 3.49 3.05 -7.53
CA GLY A 87 2.82 2.32 -8.63
C GLY A 87 1.95 3.20 -9.52
N GLY A 88 1.70 4.45 -9.12
CA GLY A 88 0.87 5.42 -9.84
C GLY A 88 -0.64 5.22 -9.65
N LEU A 89 -1.39 6.32 -9.81
CA LEU A 89 -2.86 6.32 -9.68
C LEU A 89 -3.58 5.37 -10.66
N PRO A 90 -3.20 5.21 -11.94
CA PRO A 90 -3.94 4.36 -12.86
C PRO A 90 -4.06 2.90 -12.40
N LYS A 91 -2.98 2.31 -11.89
CA LYS A 91 -3.00 0.94 -11.34
C LYS A 91 -3.84 0.86 -10.07
N THR A 92 -3.68 1.82 -9.16
CA THR A 92 -4.47 1.92 -7.92
C THR A 92 -5.97 2.06 -8.21
N ILE A 93 -6.38 2.87 -9.18
CA ILE A 93 -7.79 3.04 -9.57
C ILE A 93 -8.38 1.70 -10.03
N ASN A 94 -7.69 1.01 -10.96
CA ASN A 94 -8.14 -0.29 -11.45
C ASN A 94 -8.22 -1.32 -10.32
N ALA A 95 -7.25 -1.32 -9.41
CA ALA A 95 -7.20 -2.21 -8.27
C ALA A 95 -8.37 -1.97 -7.28
N LEU A 96 -8.63 -0.71 -6.92
CA LEU A 96 -9.73 -0.34 -6.02
C LEU A 96 -11.09 -0.65 -6.63
N PHE A 97 -11.29 -0.42 -7.93
CA PHE A 97 -12.54 -0.80 -8.59
C PHE A 97 -12.73 -2.31 -8.64
N ALA A 98 -11.68 -3.08 -8.95
CA ALA A 98 -11.77 -4.54 -8.91
C ALA A 98 -12.09 -5.05 -7.49
N LEU A 99 -11.43 -4.50 -6.46
CA LEU A 99 -11.70 -4.83 -5.06
C LEU A 99 -13.16 -4.52 -4.67
N LYS A 100 -13.69 -3.35 -5.08
CA LYS A 100 -15.08 -2.94 -4.81
C LYS A 100 -16.10 -3.98 -5.29
N THR A 101 -15.88 -4.63 -6.44
CA THR A 101 -16.81 -5.64 -6.97
C THR A 101 -17.00 -6.86 -6.06
N ALA A 102 -16.04 -7.15 -5.18
CA ALA A 102 -16.07 -8.26 -4.25
C ALA A 102 -16.30 -7.82 -2.80
N THR A 103 -16.44 -6.52 -2.55
CA THR A 103 -16.60 -5.97 -1.19
C THR A 103 -18.10 -5.79 -0.89
N PRO A 104 -18.68 -6.54 0.07
CA PRO A 104 -20.06 -6.34 0.50
C PRO A 104 -20.30 -4.92 1.00
N GLU A 105 -21.52 -4.39 0.82
CA GLU A 105 -21.88 -3.02 1.23
C GLU A 105 -21.57 -2.72 2.70
N ARG A 106 -21.83 -3.67 3.60
CA ARG A 106 -21.49 -3.55 5.03
C ARG A 106 -20.00 -3.34 5.32
N LEU A 107 -19.12 -3.65 4.36
CA LEU A 107 -17.66 -3.54 4.46
C LEU A 107 -17.08 -2.37 3.64
N LEU A 108 -17.95 -1.61 2.95
CA LEU A 108 -17.59 -0.36 2.28
C LEU A 108 -17.76 0.81 3.26
N ASP A 109 -17.00 1.87 3.03
CA ASP A 109 -17.33 3.15 3.67
C ASP A 109 -18.58 3.73 2.99
N GLU A 110 -19.32 4.58 3.71
CA GLU A 110 -20.55 5.18 3.20
C GLU A 110 -20.31 5.93 1.88
N SER A 111 -21.33 5.95 1.01
CA SER A 111 -21.21 6.54 -0.32
C SER A 111 -21.07 8.05 -0.25
N GLY A 112 -19.84 8.55 -0.35
CA GLY A 112 -19.53 9.99 -0.33
C GLY A 112 -18.07 10.24 -0.02
N ALA A 113 -17.68 11.52 0.06
CA ALA A 113 -16.45 11.87 0.77
C ALA A 113 -16.70 11.57 2.25
N ASP A 114 -16.04 10.55 2.79
CA ASP A 114 -16.08 10.30 4.23
C ASP A 114 -15.36 11.46 4.92
N GLU A 115 -16.16 12.45 5.34
CA GLU A 115 -15.70 13.65 6.03
C GLU A 115 -15.00 13.30 7.35
N SER A 116 -15.26 12.11 7.89
CA SER A 116 -14.58 11.60 9.08
C SER A 116 -13.22 10.98 8.78
N SER A 117 -12.92 10.67 7.52
CA SER A 117 -11.64 10.07 7.15
C SER A 117 -10.48 11.04 7.38
N SER A 118 -9.35 10.53 7.85
CA SER A 118 -8.20 11.38 8.16
C SER A 118 -7.59 12.04 6.93
N ARG A 119 -7.74 11.45 5.73
CA ARG A 119 -7.34 12.10 4.47
C ARG A 119 -8.25 13.25 4.07
N TYR A 120 -9.55 13.15 4.33
CA TYR A 120 -10.45 14.27 4.12
C TYR A 120 -10.02 15.45 5.02
N ARG A 121 -9.83 15.17 6.31
CA ARG A 121 -9.35 16.15 7.28
C ARG A 121 -8.00 16.75 6.89
N ASP A 122 -7.05 15.94 6.42
CA ASP A 122 -5.74 16.41 5.94
C ASP A 122 -5.88 17.45 4.80
N ILE A 123 -6.91 17.35 3.96
CA ILE A 123 -7.14 18.25 2.82
C ILE A 123 -7.91 19.51 3.23
N TYR A 124 -8.94 19.38 4.07
CA TYR A 124 -9.90 20.47 4.31
C TYR A 124 -9.76 21.14 5.68
N ASP A 125 -9.29 20.44 6.71
CA ASP A 125 -9.33 20.91 8.10
C ASP A 125 -7.94 21.13 8.70
N THR A 126 -6.97 20.28 8.34
CA THR A 126 -5.61 20.33 8.87
C THR A 126 -4.78 21.34 8.09
N PRO A 127 -4.08 22.29 8.74
CA PRO A 127 -3.19 23.20 8.05
C PRO A 127 -2.12 22.46 7.23
N PRO A 128 -1.88 22.81 5.96
CA PRO A 128 -0.91 22.10 5.10
C PRO A 128 0.49 21.98 5.71
N SER A 129 0.94 22.97 6.48
CA SER A 129 2.23 22.94 7.17
C SER A 129 2.34 21.77 8.15
N GLN A 130 1.28 21.44 8.87
CA GLN A 130 1.28 20.32 9.82
C GLN A 130 1.32 18.97 9.09
N VAL A 131 0.60 18.83 7.98
CA VAL A 131 0.64 17.62 7.14
C VAL A 131 2.03 17.41 6.55
N LEU A 132 2.67 18.49 6.08
CA LEU A 132 4.03 18.45 5.55
C LEU A 132 5.08 18.17 6.63
N GLU A 133 4.91 18.70 7.85
CA GLU A 133 5.77 18.39 8.99
C GLU A 133 5.67 16.91 9.38
N ARG A 134 4.45 16.36 9.48
CA ARG A 134 4.22 14.91 9.67
C ARG A 134 4.91 14.08 8.58
N GLY A 135 4.78 14.52 7.33
CA GLY A 135 5.48 13.94 6.17
C GLY A 135 6.99 13.93 6.31
N GLN A 136 7.58 15.06 6.72
CA GLN A 136 9.01 15.21 6.93
C GLN A 136 9.51 14.31 8.06
N ASN A 137 8.76 14.21 9.17
CA ASN A 137 9.08 13.32 10.29
C ASN A 137 9.04 11.85 9.86
N PHE A 138 8.01 11.47 9.09
CA PHE A 138 7.90 10.12 8.53
C PHE A 138 9.08 9.79 7.60
N PHE A 139 9.41 10.71 6.67
CA PHE A 139 10.58 10.58 5.79
C PHE A 139 11.89 10.43 6.57
N ASN A 140 12.07 11.23 7.63
CA ASN A 140 13.24 11.16 8.49
C ASN A 140 13.34 9.82 9.22
N SER A 141 12.21 9.21 9.59
CA SER A 141 12.20 7.90 10.26
C SER A 141 12.63 6.76 9.33
N ILE A 142 12.29 6.84 8.03
CA ILE A 142 12.67 5.84 7.02
C ILE A 142 14.15 5.95 6.66
N TYR A 143 14.62 7.16 6.34
CA TYR A 143 15.97 7.37 5.82
C TYR A 143 17.01 7.71 6.90
N GLY A 144 16.57 7.97 8.13
CA GLY A 144 17.44 8.26 9.27
C GLY A 144 18.48 9.35 8.97
N LYS A 145 19.75 9.01 9.19
CA LYS A 145 20.90 9.93 9.05
C LYS A 145 21.09 10.48 7.64
N ILE A 146 20.62 9.77 6.60
CA ILE A 146 20.81 10.18 5.20
C ILE A 146 19.62 10.95 4.62
N SER A 147 18.55 11.14 5.38
CA SER A 147 17.34 11.87 4.97
C SER A 147 17.63 13.23 4.31
N ARG A 148 18.39 14.09 4.99
CA ARG A 148 18.77 15.42 4.47
C ARG A 148 19.55 15.33 3.15
N ARG A 149 20.42 14.34 3.00
CA ARG A 149 21.19 14.12 1.78
C ARG A 149 20.25 13.74 0.63
N ILE A 150 19.37 12.76 0.83
CA ILE A 150 18.43 12.27 -0.20
C ILE A 150 17.48 13.39 -0.64
N MET A 151 16.86 14.09 0.31
CA MET A 151 15.97 15.21 -0.02
C MET A 151 16.73 16.31 -0.76
N GLY A 152 17.94 16.65 -0.30
CA GLY A 152 18.78 17.62 -0.99
C GLY A 152 19.20 17.20 -2.40
N GLN A 153 19.39 15.89 -2.67
CA GLN A 153 19.64 15.39 -4.02
C GLN A 153 18.41 15.58 -4.92
N MET A 154 17.21 15.32 -4.41
CA MET A 154 15.95 15.57 -5.15
C MET A 154 15.76 17.07 -5.43
N ASP A 155 15.99 17.93 -4.44
CA ASP A 155 15.91 19.40 -4.56
C ASP A 155 16.91 19.95 -5.60
N ARG A 156 18.05 19.27 -5.82
CA ARG A 156 19.12 19.68 -6.75
C ARG A 156 19.23 18.80 -7.99
N SER A 157 18.19 18.04 -8.32
CA SER A 157 18.21 17.07 -9.42
C SER A 157 18.20 17.68 -10.83
N GLY A 158 18.21 19.02 -10.94
CA GLY A 158 17.93 19.73 -12.20
C GLY A 158 16.43 19.92 -12.46
N ALA A 159 15.57 19.21 -11.71
CA ALA A 159 14.13 19.41 -11.64
C ALA A 159 13.73 19.62 -10.16
N PRO A 160 13.82 20.84 -9.61
CA PRO A 160 13.63 21.10 -8.18
C PRO A 160 12.25 20.66 -7.66
N ASP A 161 11.25 20.62 -8.54
CA ASP A 161 9.90 20.12 -8.24
C ASP A 161 9.87 18.66 -7.78
N LEU A 162 10.91 17.87 -8.10
CA LEU A 162 11.04 16.49 -7.59
C LEU A 162 11.04 16.45 -6.05
N GLY A 163 11.75 17.37 -5.41
CA GLY A 163 11.77 17.47 -3.95
C GLY A 163 10.44 17.94 -3.38
N LEU A 164 9.70 18.80 -4.11
CA LEU A 164 8.35 19.23 -3.71
C LEU A 164 7.35 18.07 -3.82
N LEU A 165 7.37 17.32 -4.92
CA LEU A 165 6.54 16.13 -5.11
C LEU A 165 6.84 15.05 -4.06
N ALA A 166 8.10 14.85 -3.70
CA ALA A 166 8.47 13.95 -2.61
C ALA A 166 7.82 14.41 -1.29
N ARG A 167 7.91 15.69 -0.92
CA ARG A 167 7.29 16.23 0.30
C ARG A 167 5.77 16.09 0.30
N LEU A 168 5.11 16.34 -0.83
CA LEU A 168 3.67 16.12 -0.98
C LEU A 168 3.29 14.65 -0.81
N THR A 169 4.05 13.74 -1.43
CA THR A 169 3.82 12.28 -1.36
C THR A 169 4.00 11.77 0.07
N TYR A 170 5.08 12.16 0.73
CA TYR A 170 5.32 11.76 2.12
C TYR A 170 4.31 12.39 3.08
N GLY A 171 3.91 13.66 2.88
CA GLY A 171 2.90 14.34 3.68
C GLY A 171 1.50 13.73 3.55
N TYR A 172 0.91 13.80 2.35
CA TYR A 172 -0.50 13.50 2.14
C TYR A 172 -0.80 12.02 1.85
N VAL A 173 0.18 11.24 1.40
CA VAL A 173 -0.05 9.83 1.03
C VAL A 173 0.51 8.87 2.08
N LEU A 174 1.79 9.00 2.42
CA LEU A 174 2.51 7.98 3.18
C LEU A 174 2.47 8.18 4.70
N SER A 175 2.55 9.41 5.20
CA SER A 175 2.67 9.69 6.64
C SER A 175 1.37 9.57 7.45
N ASN A 176 0.22 9.45 6.79
CA ASN A 176 -1.03 9.13 7.47
C ASN A 176 -1.00 7.66 7.93
N THR A 177 -0.89 7.41 9.23
CA THR A 177 -0.71 6.06 9.78
C THR A 177 -1.89 5.58 10.62
N ASP A 178 -3.08 6.13 10.39
CA ASP A 178 -4.26 5.81 11.21
C ASP A 178 -4.80 4.40 10.94
N VAL A 179 -4.60 3.89 9.72
CA VAL A 179 -5.06 2.55 9.30
C VAL A 179 -3.90 1.56 9.18
N LEU A 180 -2.77 1.99 8.60
CA LEU A 180 -1.54 1.20 8.50
C LEU A 180 -0.41 1.89 9.25
N THR A 181 0.29 1.12 10.09
CA THR A 181 1.45 1.58 10.84
C THR A 181 2.61 1.98 9.89
N PRO A 182 3.66 2.66 10.41
CA PRO A 182 4.86 2.95 9.62
C PRO A 182 5.53 1.70 9.02
N ALA A 183 5.58 0.61 9.80
CA ALA A 183 6.17 -0.65 9.34
C ALA A 183 5.33 -1.29 8.22
N GLU A 184 4.01 -1.31 8.36
CA GLU A 184 3.11 -1.85 7.33
C GLU A 184 3.10 -0.99 6.07
N THR A 185 3.21 0.34 6.21
CA THR A 185 3.41 1.24 5.08
C THR A 185 4.71 0.91 4.32
N SER A 186 5.78 0.58 5.05
CA SER A 186 7.03 0.12 4.42
C SER A 186 6.84 -1.21 3.67
N PHE A 187 6.06 -2.16 4.22
CA PHE A 187 5.73 -3.40 3.50
C PHE A 187 4.98 -3.13 2.19
N VAL A 188 4.02 -2.21 2.19
CA VAL A 188 3.30 -1.79 0.97
C VAL A 188 4.25 -1.24 -0.08
N LEU A 189 5.19 -0.37 0.31
CA LEU A 189 6.17 0.20 -0.61
C LEU A 189 7.09 -0.87 -1.18
N ILE A 190 7.64 -1.76 -0.34
CA ILE A 190 8.52 -2.85 -0.78
C ILE A 190 7.76 -3.80 -1.73
N ALA A 191 6.56 -4.23 -1.35
CA ALA A 191 5.71 -5.10 -2.16
C ALA A 191 5.32 -4.48 -3.51
N SER A 192 5.23 -3.15 -3.58
CA SER A 192 4.94 -2.42 -4.82
C SER A 192 6.19 -2.18 -5.67
N LEU A 193 7.39 -2.06 -5.07
CA LEU A 193 8.64 -1.75 -5.77
C LEU A 193 9.32 -3.00 -6.35
N ILE A 194 9.34 -4.12 -5.61
CA ILE A 194 9.99 -5.37 -6.06
C ILE A 194 9.48 -5.82 -7.44
N PRO A 195 8.16 -5.88 -7.71
CA PRO A 195 7.66 -6.36 -9.00
C PRO A 195 7.87 -5.36 -10.15
N GLN A 196 8.25 -4.12 -9.83
CA GLN A 196 8.57 -3.09 -10.80
C GLN A 196 10.07 -3.02 -11.10
N ASP A 197 10.87 -3.92 -10.51
CA ASP A 197 12.33 -4.00 -10.69
C ASP A 197 13.05 -2.68 -10.38
N VAL A 198 12.51 -1.92 -9.42
CA VAL A 198 13.11 -0.65 -8.97
C VAL A 198 14.29 -0.89 -8.02
N SER A 199 14.46 -2.12 -7.53
CA SER A 199 15.52 -2.55 -6.62
C SER A 199 16.75 -3.10 -7.34
N ASP A 200 17.56 -2.22 -7.96
CA ASP A 200 19.05 -2.22 -8.03
C ASP A 200 19.59 -1.41 -9.22
N SER A 201 19.59 -0.08 -9.11
CA SER A 201 20.43 0.78 -9.98
C SER A 201 21.56 1.50 -9.23
N TYR A 202 21.73 1.23 -7.92
CA TYR A 202 22.80 1.83 -7.10
C TYR A 202 23.84 0.84 -6.57
N CYS A 203 23.67 -0.47 -6.80
CA CYS A 203 24.73 -1.47 -6.61
C CYS A 203 25.51 -1.73 -7.91
N SER A 204 25.94 -0.68 -8.60
CA SER A 204 27.17 -0.76 -9.40
C SER A 204 28.28 -0.18 -8.53
N PRO A 205 29.29 -0.96 -8.11
CA PRO A 205 30.42 -0.41 -7.40
C PRO A 205 31.09 0.60 -8.33
N LEU A 206 31.30 1.81 -7.83
CA LEU A 206 32.28 2.80 -8.30
C LEU A 206 33.06 2.32 -9.54
N GLY A 207 32.51 2.62 -10.72
CA GLY A 207 33.26 2.53 -11.96
C GLY A 207 34.37 3.56 -11.90
N TYR A 208 35.59 3.08 -11.69
CA TYR A 208 36.80 3.82 -12.01
C TYR A 208 36.76 4.19 -13.50
N SER A 209 36.81 5.48 -13.78
CA SER A 209 37.40 6.09 -14.99
C SER A 209 37.75 7.53 -14.66
#